data_AF-A0A0M0KEX3-F1
#
_entry.id   AF-A0A0M0KEX3-F1
#
_cell.length_a   1.000
_cell.length_b   1.000
_cell.length_c   1.000
_cell.angle_alpha   90.00
_cell.angle_beta   90.00
_cell.angle_gamma   90.00
#
_symmetry.space_group_name_H-M   'P 1'
#
loop_
_entity.id
_entity.type
_entity.pdbx_description
1 polymer ?
#
loop_
_entity_poly.entity_id
_entity_poly.type
_entity_poly.pdbx_seq_one_letter_code
_entity_poly.pdbx_strand_id
1 'polypeptide(L)'
;MMKPISVLIGKHGMTTQKQEGDGKSPIGGFSLGTAFGHHEVTDLHIPYRQTTPHDYWVDDVESPDYNTWVHENGNPEKRWESFERMNHPLYKYGIVVNYNEDPIIPGKGSAIFIHLTNQTTTHTAGCVSMPERDFLPLLYKLEAEKHPAIVIAEKSNLLSVLS
;
A
#
# COMPACT_ATOMS: atom_id res chain seq x y z
N MET A 1 -3.21 -23.15 -8.08
CA MET A 1 -3.32 -21.75 -8.55
C MET A 1 -4.38 -21.05 -7.70
N MET A 2 -4.17 -19.80 -7.27
CA MET A 2 -5.21 -19.05 -6.54
C MET A 2 -6.39 -18.74 -7.47
N LYS A 3 -7.61 -18.72 -6.93
CA LYS A 3 -8.79 -18.29 -7.68
C LYS A 3 -8.73 -16.77 -7.90
N PRO A 4 -9.43 -16.22 -8.92
CA PRO A 4 -9.60 -14.78 -9.03
C PRO A 4 -10.18 -14.19 -7.73
N ILE A 5 -9.57 -13.10 -7.25
CA ILE A 5 -9.98 -12.38 -6.05
C ILE A 5 -10.58 -11.05 -6.48
N SER A 6 -11.78 -10.74 -6.00
CA SER A 6 -12.34 -9.40 -6.15
C SER A 6 -11.61 -8.44 -5.23
N VAL A 7 -11.11 -7.34 -5.79
CA VAL A 7 -10.41 -6.29 -5.06
C VAL A 7 -11.10 -4.95 -5.27
N LEU A 8 -10.90 -4.02 -4.35
CA LEU A 8 -11.27 -2.62 -4.53
C LEU A 8 -10.04 -1.80 -4.89
N ILE A 9 -10.25 -0.77 -5.69
CA ILE A 9 -9.22 0.19 -6.14
C ILE A 9 -9.68 1.62 -5.82
N GLY A 10 -8.86 2.60 -6.22
CA GLY A 10 -9.16 4.02 -6.04
C GLY A 10 -10.55 4.43 -6.53
N LYS A 11 -11.23 5.29 -5.77
CA LYS A 11 -12.57 5.83 -6.07
C LYS A 11 -12.75 6.42 -7.47
N HIS A 12 -11.67 6.94 -8.06
CA HIS A 12 -11.65 7.53 -9.38
C HIS A 12 -10.98 6.62 -10.43
N GLY A 13 -10.86 5.33 -10.14
CA GLY A 13 -10.30 4.31 -11.03
C GLY A 13 -8.78 4.23 -10.93
N MET A 14 -8.13 3.96 -12.08
CA MET A 14 -6.68 3.82 -12.19
C MET A 14 -6.10 4.88 -13.12
N THR A 15 -4.80 5.21 -12.99
CA THR A 15 -4.14 6.23 -13.81
C THR A 15 -2.66 5.98 -14.01
N THR A 16 -2.12 6.37 -15.16
CA THR A 16 -0.66 6.50 -15.37
C THR A 16 -0.12 7.86 -14.93
N GLN A 17 -1.00 8.84 -14.69
CA GLN A 17 -0.69 10.20 -14.26
C GLN A 17 -1.16 10.41 -12.81
N LYS A 18 -0.64 9.59 -11.91
CA LYS A 18 -1.01 9.61 -10.48
C LYS A 18 -0.50 10.91 -9.84
N GLN A 19 -1.36 11.48 -8.98
CA GLN A 19 -1.10 12.69 -8.21
C GLN A 19 -1.55 12.49 -6.76
N GLU A 20 -0.98 13.24 -5.83
CA GLU A 20 -1.40 13.18 -4.43
C GLU A 20 -2.89 13.51 -4.26
N GLY A 21 -3.59 12.73 -3.43
CA GLY A 21 -5.01 12.93 -3.16
C GLY A 21 -5.97 12.70 -4.34
N ASP A 22 -5.51 12.25 -5.50
CA ASP A 22 -6.34 12.12 -6.71
C ASP A 22 -7.40 11.00 -6.64
N GLY A 23 -7.31 10.11 -5.65
CA GLY A 23 -8.25 9.01 -5.45
C GLY A 23 -8.10 7.88 -6.48
N LYS A 24 -6.95 7.76 -7.16
CA LYS A 24 -6.73 6.77 -8.24
C LYS A 24 -5.64 5.78 -7.86
N SER A 25 -5.78 4.52 -8.29
CA SER A 25 -4.69 3.55 -8.18
C SER A 25 -3.67 3.74 -9.31
N PRO A 26 -2.36 3.64 -9.05
CA PRO A 26 -1.36 3.79 -10.11
C PRO A 26 -1.42 2.58 -11.07
N ILE A 27 -1.39 2.84 -12.38
CA ILE A 27 -1.20 1.82 -13.40
C ILE A 27 0.31 1.60 -13.55
N GLY A 28 0.75 0.35 -13.45
CA GLY A 28 2.18 0.02 -13.51
C GLY A 28 2.51 -1.37 -12.97
N GLY A 29 3.76 -1.77 -13.16
CA GLY A 29 4.39 -2.89 -12.45
C GLY A 29 5.23 -2.35 -11.30
N PHE A 30 5.01 -2.87 -10.09
CA PHE A 30 5.68 -2.39 -8.87
C PHE A 30 6.16 -3.58 -8.04
N SER A 31 7.39 -3.50 -7.52
CA SER A 31 7.84 -4.47 -6.52
C SER A 31 7.03 -4.33 -5.23
N LEU A 32 6.84 -5.44 -4.54
CA LEU A 32 6.25 -5.44 -3.20
C LEU A 32 7.37 -5.30 -2.16
N GLY A 33 7.19 -4.35 -1.26
CA GLY A 33 8.11 -4.07 -0.16
C GLY A 33 7.76 -4.86 1.10
N THR A 34 8.02 -4.24 2.24
CA THR A 34 7.79 -4.83 3.56
C THR A 34 6.30 -5.06 3.79
N ALA A 35 5.94 -6.27 4.24
CA ALA A 35 4.62 -6.53 4.79
C ALA A 35 4.49 -5.89 6.17
N PHE A 36 3.29 -5.55 6.60
CA PHE A 36 3.08 -4.88 7.86
C PHE A 36 1.71 -5.17 8.48
N GLY A 37 1.52 -4.70 9.69
CA GLY A 37 0.20 -4.62 10.32
C GLY A 37 0.27 -4.60 11.84
N HIS A 38 -0.86 -4.35 12.48
CA HIS A 38 -0.93 -4.30 13.94
C HIS A 38 -1.09 -5.68 14.58
N HIS A 39 -1.35 -6.72 13.78
CA HIS A 39 -1.52 -8.09 14.25
C HIS A 39 -0.25 -8.90 14.03
N GLU A 40 0.25 -9.53 15.09
CA GLU A 40 1.46 -10.36 15.00
C GLU A 40 1.27 -11.55 14.06
N VAL A 41 2.32 -11.89 13.31
CA VAL A 41 2.38 -13.04 12.41
C VAL A 41 3.74 -13.70 12.53
N THR A 42 3.75 -15.02 12.44
CA THR A 42 4.98 -15.84 12.42
C THR A 42 5.10 -16.55 11.09
N ASP A 43 6.31 -17.05 10.80
CA ASP A 43 6.58 -17.96 9.68
C ASP A 43 6.31 -17.35 8.28
N LEU A 44 6.54 -16.05 8.13
CA LEU A 44 6.54 -15.39 6.83
C LEU A 44 7.90 -15.50 6.14
N HIS A 45 7.88 -15.60 4.81
CA HIS A 45 9.08 -15.58 3.96
C HIS A 45 9.32 -14.21 3.29
N ILE A 46 8.64 -13.17 3.77
CA ILE A 46 8.80 -11.77 3.37
C ILE A 46 9.01 -10.91 4.64
N PRO A 47 9.80 -9.82 4.61
CA PRO A 47 9.93 -8.92 5.75
C PRO A 47 8.58 -8.47 6.27
N TYR A 48 8.43 -8.48 7.60
CA TYR A 48 7.22 -8.03 8.27
C TYR A 48 7.56 -7.00 9.35
N ARG A 49 6.86 -5.86 9.32
CA ARG A 49 6.95 -4.81 10.34
C ARG A 49 5.64 -4.72 11.10
N GLN A 50 5.66 -5.10 12.38
CA GLN A 50 4.52 -4.88 13.26
C GLN A 50 4.37 -3.38 13.56
N THR A 51 3.16 -2.85 13.37
CA THR A 51 2.87 -1.43 13.54
C THR A 51 2.54 -1.12 15.00
N THR A 52 2.93 0.07 15.44
CA THR A 52 2.64 0.62 16.76
C THR A 52 1.78 1.89 16.63
N PRO A 53 1.15 2.38 17.71
CA PRO A 53 0.47 3.68 17.71
C PRO A 53 1.33 4.89 17.30
N HIS A 54 2.66 4.72 17.25
CA HIS A 54 3.65 5.74 16.92
C HIS A 54 4.18 5.62 15.50
N ASP A 55 3.64 4.71 14.68
CA ASP A 55 4.03 4.52 13.29
C ASP A 55 3.11 5.27 12.34
N TYR A 56 3.73 6.08 11.48
CA TYR A 56 3.05 6.97 10.53
C TYR A 56 3.66 6.83 9.15
N TRP A 57 2.85 7.00 8.12
CA TRP A 57 3.31 7.21 6.76
C TRP A 57 2.94 8.61 6.32
N VAL A 58 3.93 9.42 6.01
CA VAL A 58 3.71 10.86 5.75
C VAL A 58 3.26 11.04 4.30
N ASP A 59 2.12 11.69 4.09
CA ASP A 59 1.57 12.04 2.77
C ASP A 59 1.54 13.56 2.53
N ASP A 60 2.11 14.34 3.46
CA ASP A 60 2.34 15.77 3.33
C ASP A 60 3.43 16.08 2.28
N VAL A 61 3.01 16.62 1.13
CA VAL A 61 3.86 16.89 -0.04
C VAL A 61 4.99 17.88 0.25
N GLU A 62 4.79 18.81 1.19
CA GLU A 62 5.80 19.83 1.53
C GLU A 62 6.78 19.32 2.60
N SER A 63 6.52 18.14 3.18
CA SER A 63 7.37 17.56 4.21
C SER A 63 8.64 16.94 3.63
N PRO A 64 9.80 17.09 4.30
CA PRO A 64 10.99 16.30 3.98
C PRO A 64 10.81 14.80 4.23
N ASP A 65 9.78 14.40 4.99
CA ASP A 65 9.44 13.00 5.26
C ASP A 65 8.43 12.44 4.25
N TYR A 66 8.06 13.19 3.19
CA TYR A 66 7.02 12.79 2.24
C TYR A 66 7.22 11.36 1.71
N ASN A 67 6.12 10.63 1.63
CA ASN A 67 6.05 9.23 1.22
C ASN A 67 7.04 8.31 1.96
N THR A 68 7.25 8.55 3.25
CA THR A 68 8.15 7.74 4.09
C THR A 68 7.43 7.25 5.34
N TRP A 69 7.76 6.03 5.77
CA TRP A 69 7.32 5.51 7.06
C TRP A 69 8.22 6.02 8.20
N VAL A 70 7.66 6.87 9.07
CA VAL A 70 8.33 7.45 10.23
C VAL A 70 7.75 6.94 11.55
N HIS A 71 8.61 6.77 12.56
CA HIS A 71 8.21 6.55 13.94
C HIS A 71 8.26 7.89 14.71
N GLU A 72 7.16 8.32 15.32
CA GLU A 72 7.04 9.60 16.02
C GLU A 72 6.35 9.43 17.39
N ASN A 73 7.06 9.83 18.45
CA ASN A 73 6.56 9.75 19.83
C ASN A 73 5.87 11.04 20.30
N GLY A 74 6.08 12.15 19.59
CA GLY A 74 5.46 13.43 19.84
C GLY A 74 4.06 13.56 19.22
N ASN A 75 3.64 14.82 18.99
CA ASN A 75 2.39 15.10 18.29
C ASN A 75 2.66 15.18 16.76
N PRO A 76 2.20 14.20 15.95
CA PRO A 76 2.42 14.21 14.51
C PRO A 76 1.77 15.40 13.82
N GLU A 77 0.65 15.92 14.34
CA GLU A 77 -0.07 17.09 13.79
C GLU A 77 0.71 18.40 13.95
N LYS A 78 1.78 18.42 14.76
CA LYS A 78 2.70 19.57 14.84
C LYS A 78 3.86 19.47 13.85
N ARG A 79 4.05 18.31 13.21
CA ARG A 79 5.19 18.01 12.35
C ARG A 79 4.79 17.93 10.87
N TRP A 80 3.62 17.38 10.60
CA TRP A 80 3.11 17.16 9.25
C TRP A 80 1.67 17.68 9.15
N GLU A 81 1.34 18.28 8.01
CA GLU A 81 -0.03 18.71 7.72
C GLU A 81 -0.96 17.51 7.44
N SER A 82 -0.40 16.40 6.95
CA SER A 82 -1.13 15.16 6.72
C SER A 82 -0.24 13.92 6.89
N PHE A 83 -0.86 12.82 7.31
CA PHE A 83 -0.21 11.52 7.47
C PHE A 83 -1.25 10.39 7.60
N GLU A 84 -0.85 9.19 7.20
CA GLU A 84 -1.54 7.93 7.46
C GLU A 84 -1.05 7.33 8.78
N ARG A 85 -1.99 6.83 9.60
CA ARG A 85 -1.64 6.08 10.83
C ARG A 85 -1.46 4.61 10.45
N MET A 86 -0.26 4.05 10.68
CA MET A 86 0.01 2.66 10.29
C MET A 86 -0.65 1.65 11.24
N ASN A 87 -0.90 2.03 12.49
CA ASN A 87 -1.76 1.27 13.39
C ASN A 87 -3.22 1.70 13.22
N HIS A 88 -3.86 1.18 12.17
CA HIS A 88 -5.24 1.50 11.78
C HIS A 88 -6.03 0.21 11.52
N PRO A 89 -7.37 0.17 11.74
CA PRO A 89 -8.16 -1.05 11.56
C PRO A 89 -8.11 -1.69 10.17
N LEU A 90 -7.86 -0.90 9.12
CA LEU A 90 -7.65 -1.42 7.75
C LEU A 90 -6.31 -2.15 7.59
N TYR A 91 -5.37 -1.87 8.48
CA TYR A 91 -3.99 -2.33 8.46
C TYR A 91 -3.76 -3.41 9.53
N LYS A 92 -4.73 -4.31 9.73
CA LYS A 92 -4.49 -5.58 10.43
C LYS A 92 -3.36 -6.33 9.76
N TYR A 93 -3.41 -6.38 8.42
CA TYR A 93 -2.31 -6.78 7.55
C TYR A 93 -2.25 -5.84 6.35
N GLY A 94 -1.05 -5.57 5.86
CA GLY A 94 -0.79 -4.76 4.68
C GLY A 94 0.53 -5.14 4.02
N ILE A 95 0.73 -4.73 2.78
CA ILE A 95 1.99 -4.85 2.04
C ILE A 95 2.26 -3.52 1.36
N VAL A 96 3.48 -3.01 1.51
CA VAL A 96 3.92 -1.82 0.78
C VAL A 96 4.00 -2.14 -0.72
N VAL A 97 3.34 -1.33 -1.55
CA VAL A 97 3.59 -1.31 -2.99
C VAL A 97 4.64 -0.23 -3.22
N ASN A 98 5.79 -0.57 -3.80
CA ASN A 98 6.89 0.38 -3.97
C ASN A 98 6.62 1.35 -5.13
N TYR A 99 5.51 2.07 -5.05
CA TYR A 99 5.12 3.13 -5.95
C TYR A 99 5.66 4.46 -5.40
N ASN A 100 6.42 5.20 -6.22
CA ASN A 100 7.01 6.49 -5.81
C ASN A 100 7.96 6.41 -4.59
N GLU A 101 8.66 5.28 -4.42
CA GLU A 101 9.59 5.05 -3.31
C GLU A 101 11.07 5.31 -3.65
N ASP A 102 11.46 5.20 -4.94
CA ASP A 102 12.85 5.37 -5.36
C ASP A 102 12.96 5.81 -6.84
N PRO A 103 13.31 7.08 -7.11
CA PRO A 103 13.34 8.19 -6.16
C PRO A 103 11.92 8.60 -5.73
N ILE A 104 11.78 9.13 -4.52
CA ILE A 104 10.53 9.77 -4.07
C ILE A 104 10.38 11.11 -4.79
N ILE A 105 9.24 11.31 -5.46
CA ILE A 105 8.88 12.58 -6.10
C ILE A 105 7.65 13.17 -5.39
N PRO A 106 7.80 14.30 -4.68
CA PRO A 106 6.69 15.00 -4.04
C PRO A 106 5.48 15.23 -4.96
N GLY A 107 4.29 14.95 -4.44
CA GLY A 107 3.02 15.18 -5.15
C GLY A 107 2.65 14.12 -6.19
N LYS A 108 3.49 13.09 -6.40
CA LYS A 108 3.18 11.97 -7.31
C LYS A 108 2.33 10.88 -6.68
N GLY A 109 1.88 11.05 -5.43
CA GLY A 109 1.12 10.04 -4.70
C GLY A 109 2.00 9.31 -3.70
N SER A 110 1.43 9.01 -2.55
CA SER A 110 2.09 8.29 -1.46
C SER A 110 1.24 7.14 -0.92
N ALA A 111 1.81 6.39 0.03
CA ALA A 111 1.10 5.42 0.87
C ALA A 111 0.26 4.39 0.07
N ILE A 112 0.80 3.90 -1.04
CA ILE A 112 0.12 2.89 -1.85
C ILE A 112 0.38 1.51 -1.26
N PHE A 113 -0.68 0.89 -0.75
CA PHE A 113 -0.61 -0.42 -0.09
C PHE A 113 -1.54 -1.44 -0.74
N ILE A 114 -1.25 -2.71 -0.46
CA ILE A 114 -2.27 -3.77 -0.47
C ILE A 114 -2.75 -3.92 0.97
N HIS A 115 -4.04 -3.80 1.25
CA HIS A 115 -4.57 -3.93 2.62
C HIS A 115 -5.93 -4.62 2.68
N LEU A 116 -6.50 -4.75 3.88
CA LEU A 116 -7.80 -5.40 4.05
C LEU A 116 -8.95 -4.47 3.66
N THR A 117 -9.95 -5.03 2.96
CA THR A 117 -11.23 -4.37 2.75
C THR A 117 -12.03 -4.37 4.06
N ASN A 118 -12.58 -3.21 4.47
CA ASN A 118 -13.62 -3.19 5.51
C ASN A 118 -15.01 -3.38 4.87
N GLN A 119 -16.01 -3.73 5.68
CA GLN A 119 -17.36 -4.01 5.18
C GLN A 119 -18.13 -2.76 4.69
N THR A 120 -17.62 -1.56 4.95
CA THR A 120 -18.36 -0.29 4.75
C THR A 120 -17.85 0.52 3.56
N THR A 121 -16.68 0.22 3.01
CA THR A 121 -16.09 0.93 1.88
C THR A 121 -16.33 0.20 0.58
N THR A 122 -16.54 0.97 -0.49
CA THR A 122 -16.72 0.45 -1.85
C THR A 122 -15.54 0.79 -2.77
N HIS A 123 -14.53 1.50 -2.24
CA HIS A 123 -13.36 1.98 -2.95
C HIS A 123 -12.25 2.35 -1.94
N THR A 124 -11.03 2.53 -2.44
CA THR A 124 -9.89 3.07 -1.68
C THR A 124 -9.58 4.51 -2.11
N ALA A 125 -8.58 5.14 -1.50
CA ALA A 125 -8.00 6.40 -1.98
C ALA A 125 -6.90 6.21 -3.05
N GLY A 126 -6.53 4.97 -3.36
CA GLY A 126 -5.46 4.63 -4.31
C GLY A 126 -4.86 3.24 -4.09
N CYS A 127 -4.94 2.71 -2.87
CA CYS A 127 -4.55 1.35 -2.53
C CYS A 127 -5.34 0.27 -3.28
N VAL A 128 -4.85 -0.97 -3.20
CA VAL A 128 -5.61 -2.16 -3.56
C VAL A 128 -6.10 -2.81 -2.27
N SER A 129 -7.40 -3.03 -2.10
CA SER A 129 -7.90 -3.75 -0.92
C SER A 129 -8.59 -5.06 -1.27
N MET A 130 -8.47 -6.05 -0.40
CA MET A 130 -9.12 -7.36 -0.57
C MET A 130 -9.59 -7.95 0.76
N PRO A 131 -10.50 -8.94 0.75
CA PRO A 131 -10.94 -9.62 1.97
C PRO A 131 -9.81 -10.37 2.68
N GLU A 132 -9.84 -10.41 4.02
CA GLU A 132 -8.82 -11.09 4.84
C GLU A 132 -8.61 -12.57 4.46
N ARG A 133 -9.69 -13.28 4.15
CA ARG A 133 -9.66 -14.70 3.72
C ARG A 133 -8.82 -14.94 2.46
N ASP A 134 -8.67 -13.92 1.63
CA ASP A 134 -7.95 -13.95 0.36
C ASP A 134 -6.55 -13.35 0.52
N PHE A 135 -6.41 -12.34 1.38
CA PHE A 135 -5.13 -11.68 1.70
C PHE A 135 -4.15 -12.61 2.44
N LEU A 136 -4.59 -13.29 3.50
CA LEU A 136 -3.70 -14.10 4.33
C LEU A 136 -2.98 -15.21 3.54
N PRO A 137 -3.68 -16.01 2.71
CA PRO A 137 -3.01 -17.00 1.86
C PRO A 137 -2.05 -16.39 0.83
N LEU A 138 -2.28 -15.15 0.40
CA LEU A 138 -1.35 -14.42 -0.47
C LEU A 138 -0.09 -14.06 0.32
N LEU A 139 -0.24 -13.43 1.49
CA LEU A 139 0.88 -13.00 2.33
C LEU A 139 1.83 -14.16 2.66
N TYR A 140 1.30 -15.32 3.06
CA TYR A 140 2.11 -16.52 3.37
C TYR A 140 2.78 -17.18 2.16
N LYS A 141 2.40 -16.81 0.93
CA LYS A 141 3.05 -17.31 -0.30
C LYS A 141 4.15 -16.41 -0.82
N LEU A 142 4.21 -15.17 -0.35
CA LEU A 142 5.23 -14.24 -0.79
C LEU A 142 6.58 -14.65 -0.18
N GLU A 143 7.58 -14.74 -1.05
CA GLU A 143 8.96 -15.04 -0.70
C GLU A 143 9.82 -13.90 -1.22
N ALA A 144 10.54 -13.19 -0.33
CA ALA A 144 11.32 -12.01 -0.71
C ALA A 144 12.37 -12.31 -1.79
N GLU A 145 13.02 -13.47 -1.70
CA GLU A 145 14.03 -13.95 -2.66
C GLU A 145 13.47 -14.16 -4.08
N LYS A 146 12.15 -14.26 -4.24
CA LYS A 146 11.49 -14.36 -5.55
C LYS A 146 11.12 -13.01 -6.14
N HIS A 147 11.51 -11.91 -5.48
CA HIS A 147 11.23 -10.53 -5.89
C HIS A 147 9.75 -10.31 -6.25
N PRO A 148 8.85 -10.46 -5.27
CA PRO A 148 7.43 -10.38 -5.54
C PRO A 148 7.04 -9.00 -6.07
N ALA A 149 6.09 -8.96 -7.00
CA ALA A 149 5.63 -7.75 -7.66
C ALA A 149 4.11 -7.79 -7.89
N ILE A 150 3.52 -6.62 -8.09
CA ILE A 150 2.14 -6.42 -8.49
C ILE A 150 2.08 -5.69 -9.83
N VAL A 151 1.15 -6.10 -10.70
CA VAL A 151 0.78 -5.36 -11.90
C VAL A 151 -0.63 -4.84 -11.73
N ILE A 152 -0.80 -3.53 -11.88
CA ILE A 152 -2.09 -2.86 -11.83
C ILE A 152 -2.40 -2.33 -13.22
N ALA A 153 -3.38 -2.92 -13.90
CA ALA A 153 -3.78 -2.56 -15.25
C ALA A 153 -5.17 -3.10 -15.58
N GLU A 154 -5.77 -2.58 -16.65
CA GLU A 154 -6.85 -3.31 -17.33
C GLU A 154 -6.29 -4.59 -17.97
N LYS A 155 -7.12 -5.64 -18.01
CA LYS A 155 -6.71 -6.95 -18.56
C LYS A 155 -6.22 -6.86 -20.01
N SER A 156 -6.80 -6.00 -20.81
CA SER A 156 -6.41 -5.71 -22.20
C SER A 156 -4.99 -5.17 -22.33
N ASN A 157 -4.47 -4.51 -21.29
CA ASN A 157 -3.21 -3.78 -21.30
C ASN A 157 -2.14 -4.44 -20.40
N LEU A 158 -2.36 -5.68 -19.96
CA LEU A 158 -1.49 -6.32 -18.97
C LEU A 158 -0.06 -6.53 -19.48
N LEU A 159 0.11 -6.81 -20.77
CA LEU A 159 1.42 -7.03 -21.40
C LEU A 159 2.20 -5.72 -21.61
N SER A 160 1.52 -4.60 -21.88
CA SER A 160 2.19 -3.30 -22.10
C SER A 160 2.72 -2.67 -20.81
N VAL A 161 2.32 -3.20 -19.66
CA VAL A 161 2.78 -2.73 -18.33
C VAL A 161 3.92 -3.60 -17.78
N LEU A 162 4.17 -4.76 -18.39
CA LEU A 162 5.22 -5.71 -18.03
C LEU A 162 6.52 -5.54 -18.84
N SER A 163 6.49 -4.67 -19.86
CA SER A 163 7.61 -4.38 -20.78
C SER A 163 8.42 -3.17 -20.33
#